data_AF-A0A7R9UF96-F1
#
_entry.id   AF-A0A7R9UF96-F1
#
_cell.length_a   1.000
_cell.length_b   1.000
_cell.length_c   1.000
_cell.angle_alpha   90.00
_cell.angle_beta   90.00
_cell.angle_gamma   90.00
#
_symmetry.space_group_name_H-M   'P 1'
#
loop_
_entity.id
_entity.type
_entity.pdbx_description
1 polymer ?
#
loop_
_entity_poly.entity_id
_entity_poly.type
_entity_poly.pdbx_seq_one_letter_code
_entity_poly.pdbx_strand_id
1 'polypeptide(L)'
;MLYTRAVALLALVKASASLRLIPSAQLSRADVAHLRSALFLASKANGLTRPNPPVGCVIVNKEGTVVGQGFHPKAGQPHAEVFALADARKYTGKEELEGHTAYVTLEPCSHYGRTPPCSEALIEARVERVVVGMVDPDARVCGRGLSMLKEAGIAVDVMPEPEDAEDEET
;
A
#
# COMPACT_ATOMS: atom_id res chain seq x y z
N MET A 1 -28.88 -36.62 40.07
CA MET A 1 -28.95 -36.14 38.68
C MET A 1 -27.91 -35.02 38.53
N LEU A 2 -26.60 -35.29 38.47
CA LEU A 2 -25.85 -35.86 37.34
C LEU A 2 -26.28 -35.26 36.00
N TYR A 3 -25.65 -34.14 35.60
CA TYR A 3 -25.39 -33.88 34.19
C TYR A 3 -23.91 -33.60 34.00
N THR A 4 -23.35 -34.37 33.08
CA THR A 4 -21.94 -34.74 32.99
C THR A 4 -21.37 -34.09 31.72
N ARG A 5 -20.18 -33.47 31.85
CA ARG A 5 -19.08 -33.39 30.86
C ARG A 5 -19.38 -33.13 29.37
N ALA A 6 -18.76 -32.07 28.85
CA ALA A 6 -18.09 -32.10 27.56
C ALA A 6 -16.84 -31.18 27.54
N VAL A 7 -15.69 -31.86 27.61
CA VAL A 7 -14.43 -31.58 26.89
C VAL A 7 -13.65 -30.30 27.23
N ALA A 8 -12.66 -30.49 28.11
CA ALA A 8 -11.40 -29.78 28.07
C ALA A 8 -10.56 -30.21 26.86
N LEU A 9 -9.61 -29.33 26.48
CA LEU A 9 -8.35 -29.53 25.73
C LEU A 9 -8.29 -28.93 24.31
N LEU A 10 -7.61 -27.78 24.20
CA LEU A 10 -6.41 -27.55 23.37
C LEU A 10 -5.97 -26.09 23.61
N ALA A 11 -4.95 -25.86 24.43
CA ALA A 11 -3.55 -25.77 24.00
C ALA A 11 -3.12 -24.32 23.75
N LEU A 12 -2.50 -23.75 24.78
CA LEU A 12 -1.28 -22.94 24.71
C LEU A 12 -0.81 -22.55 23.30
N VAL A 13 -0.98 -21.27 22.97
CA VAL A 13 0.01 -20.52 22.18
C VAL A 13 0.34 -19.24 22.95
N LYS A 14 1.18 -19.39 23.99
CA LYS A 14 2.08 -18.33 24.44
C LYS A 14 3.47 -18.70 23.96
N ALA A 15 3.88 -18.12 22.84
CA ALA A 15 5.22 -17.97 22.28
C ALA A 15 5.00 -17.66 20.78
N SER A 16 5.67 -16.76 20.09
CA SER A 16 6.82 -15.93 20.38
C SER A 16 6.94 -14.96 19.19
N ALA A 17 6.89 -13.67 19.45
CA ALA A 17 7.54 -12.60 18.70
C ALA A 17 6.84 -11.33 19.15
N SER A 18 7.61 -10.39 19.70
CA SER A 18 7.13 -9.06 19.99
C SER A 18 6.35 -8.53 18.80
N LEU A 19 5.03 -8.40 18.91
CA LEU A 19 4.32 -7.36 18.20
C LEU A 19 4.93 -6.06 18.72
N ARG A 20 6.02 -5.63 18.10
CA ARG A 20 6.36 -4.22 18.05
C ARG A 20 5.15 -3.62 17.36
N LEU A 21 4.24 -3.04 18.15
CA LEU A 21 3.38 -1.99 17.68
C LEU A 21 4.32 -0.96 17.07
N ILE A 22 4.55 -1.04 15.75
CA ILE A 22 5.28 -0.03 15.02
C ILE A 22 4.38 1.19 15.10
N PRO A 23 4.76 2.25 15.82
CA PRO A 23 3.97 3.47 15.83
C PRO A 23 3.96 3.97 14.39
N SER A 24 2.77 4.15 13.80
CA SER A 24 2.61 4.87 12.54
C SER A 24 3.34 6.21 12.67
N ALA A 25 4.49 6.33 12.00
CA ALA A 25 5.30 7.53 12.09
C ALA A 25 4.55 8.67 11.42
N GLN A 26 4.37 9.77 12.16
CA GLN A 26 3.73 10.98 11.70
C GLN A 26 4.23 11.35 10.29
N LEU A 27 3.30 11.56 9.35
CA LEU A 27 3.60 11.86 7.96
C LEU A 27 4.53 13.09 7.87
N SER A 28 5.65 12.91 7.18
CA SER A 28 6.68 13.93 7.00
C SER A 28 6.43 14.76 5.73
N ARG A 29 7.13 15.89 5.61
CA ARG A 29 7.14 16.67 4.37
C ARG A 29 7.69 15.88 3.18
N ALA A 30 8.59 14.93 3.42
CA ALA A 30 9.12 14.05 2.39
C ALA A 30 8.05 13.08 1.89
N ASP A 31 7.22 12.54 2.80
CA ASP A 31 6.11 11.65 2.42
C ASP A 31 5.12 12.37 1.48
N VAL A 32 4.77 13.61 1.82
CA VAL A 32 3.91 14.45 0.97
C VAL A 32 4.55 14.71 -0.39
N ALA A 33 5.87 14.97 -0.43
CA ALA A 33 6.59 15.20 -1.68
C ALA A 33 6.60 13.96 -2.59
N HIS A 34 6.86 12.77 -2.03
CA HIS A 34 6.86 11.52 -2.80
C HIS A 34 5.46 11.15 -3.29
N LEU A 35 4.43 11.38 -2.48
CA LEU A 35 3.05 11.18 -2.94
C LEU A 35 2.65 12.18 -4.03
N ARG A 36 3.11 13.43 -3.97
CA ARG A 36 2.97 14.39 -5.09
C ARG A 36 3.67 13.90 -6.36
N SER A 37 4.85 13.28 -6.24
CA SER A 37 5.50 12.63 -7.39
C SER A 37 4.66 11.49 -7.95
N ALA A 38 4.05 10.66 -7.09
CA ALA A 38 3.13 9.61 -7.51
C ALA A 38 1.88 10.18 -8.21
N LEU A 39 1.29 11.27 -7.71
CA LEU A 39 0.18 11.98 -8.37
C LEU A 39 0.57 12.52 -9.75
N PHE A 40 1.77 13.08 -9.88
CA PHE A 40 2.30 13.51 -11.17
C PHE A 40 2.39 12.34 -12.16
N LEU A 41 2.86 11.17 -11.72
CA LEU A 41 2.86 9.95 -12.56
C LEU A 41 1.46 9.51 -12.95
N ALA A 42 0.50 9.50 -12.02
CA ALA A 42 -0.90 9.16 -12.28
C ALA A 42 -1.52 10.06 -13.37
N SER A 43 -1.22 11.37 -13.32
CA SER A 43 -1.74 12.35 -14.28
C SER A 43 -1.41 12.05 -15.75
N LYS A 44 -0.32 11.30 -16.01
CA LYS A 44 0.09 10.90 -17.37
C LYS A 44 -0.93 9.99 -18.06
N ALA A 45 -1.82 9.37 -17.30
CA ALA A 45 -2.84 8.45 -17.80
C ALA A 45 -4.26 9.04 -17.78
N ASN A 46 -4.40 10.35 -17.58
CA ASN A 46 -5.70 11.03 -17.58
C ASN A 46 -6.47 10.76 -18.88
N GLY A 47 -7.66 10.20 -18.74
CA GLY A 47 -8.53 9.82 -19.86
C GLY A 47 -8.20 8.49 -20.55
N LEU A 48 -7.13 7.78 -20.16
CA LEU A 48 -6.65 6.56 -20.82
C LEU A 48 -7.01 5.26 -20.06
N THR A 49 -7.31 5.36 -18.76
CA THR A 49 -7.48 4.20 -17.88
C THR A 49 -8.91 3.71 -17.73
N ARG A 50 -9.90 4.44 -18.27
CA ARG A 50 -11.33 4.12 -18.09
C ARG A 50 -11.61 2.63 -18.41
N PRO A 51 -12.36 1.92 -17.56
CA PRO A 51 -13.10 2.39 -16.37
C PRO A 51 -12.25 2.52 -15.07
N ASN A 52 -10.97 2.17 -15.09
CA ASN A 52 -10.10 2.20 -13.91
C ASN A 52 -9.63 3.64 -13.57
N PRO A 53 -9.39 3.96 -12.29
CA PRO A 53 -8.80 5.24 -11.91
C PRO A 53 -7.35 5.34 -12.39
N PRO A 54 -6.85 6.56 -12.68
CA PRO A 54 -5.41 6.78 -12.83
C PRO A 54 -4.74 6.61 -11.46
N VAL A 55 -3.73 5.75 -11.40
CA VAL A 55 -2.96 5.48 -10.18
C VAL A 55 -1.49 5.66 -10.49
N GLY A 56 -0.75 6.24 -9.54
CA GLY A 56 0.69 6.37 -9.59
C GLY A 56 1.33 5.78 -8.34
N CYS A 57 2.56 5.29 -8.48
CA CYS A 57 3.33 4.71 -7.39
C CYS A 57 4.82 5.07 -7.53
N VAL A 58 5.48 5.38 -6.42
CA VAL A 58 6.94 5.50 -6.34
C VAL A 58 7.48 4.64 -5.20
N ILE A 59 8.64 4.01 -5.41
CA ILE A 59 9.38 3.26 -4.39
C ILE A 59 10.62 4.07 -4.01
N VAL A 60 10.82 4.27 -2.71
CA VAL A 60 11.91 5.07 -2.14
C VAL A 60 12.74 4.19 -1.20
N ASN A 61 14.06 4.25 -1.34
CA ASN A 61 14.99 3.53 -0.46
C ASN A 61 15.21 4.25 0.88
N LYS A 62 15.99 3.65 1.78
CA LYS A 62 16.28 4.19 3.12
C LYS A 62 16.99 5.53 3.09
N GLU A 63 17.71 5.81 2.00
CA GLU A 63 18.44 7.06 1.76
C GLU A 63 17.54 8.17 1.21
N GLY A 64 16.25 7.92 0.99
CA GLY A 64 15.30 8.90 0.43
C GLY A 64 15.37 9.05 -1.09
N THR A 65 16.05 8.13 -1.78
CA THR A 65 16.16 8.11 -3.24
C THR A 65 15.01 7.34 -3.86
N VAL A 66 14.36 7.91 -4.87
CA VAL A 66 13.37 7.21 -5.69
C VAL A 66 14.10 6.19 -6.55
N VAL A 67 13.84 4.90 -6.30
CA VAL A 67 14.46 3.77 -7.01
C VAL A 67 13.50 3.11 -8.00
N GLY A 68 12.20 3.37 -7.89
CA GLY A 68 11.22 2.83 -8.82
C GLY A 68 10.03 3.77 -9.01
N GLN A 69 9.51 3.83 -10.23
CA GLN A 69 8.35 4.65 -10.59
C GLN A 69 7.38 3.87 -11.47
N GLY A 70 6.08 4.09 -11.26
CA GLY A 70 5.04 3.44 -12.03
C GLY A 70 3.75 4.23 -12.07
N PHE A 71 2.97 4.03 -13.13
CA PHE A 71 1.58 4.48 -13.22
C PHE A 71 0.78 3.45 -14.01
N HIS A 72 -0.53 3.40 -13.80
CA HIS A 72 -1.40 2.53 -14.58
C HIS A 72 -1.71 3.17 -15.95
N PRO A 73 -1.25 2.64 -17.09
CA PRO A 73 -1.36 3.34 -18.37
C PRO A 73 -2.71 3.11 -19.05
N LYS A 74 -3.33 1.94 -18.86
CA LYS A 74 -4.57 1.53 -19.54
C LYS A 74 -5.20 0.31 -18.85
N ALA A 75 -6.53 0.22 -18.87
CA ALA A 75 -7.26 -0.94 -18.37
C ALA A 75 -6.74 -2.28 -18.94
N GLY A 76 -6.52 -3.26 -18.06
CA GLY A 76 -5.99 -4.58 -18.40
C GLY A 76 -4.46 -4.67 -18.47
N GLN A 77 -3.74 -3.55 -18.38
CA GLN A 77 -2.30 -3.53 -18.14
C GLN A 77 -2.01 -3.65 -16.63
N PRO A 78 -0.75 -3.96 -16.24
CA PRO A 78 -0.35 -3.93 -14.85
C PRO A 78 -0.68 -2.58 -14.17
N HIS A 79 -0.86 -2.63 -12.85
CA HIS A 79 -1.11 -1.45 -12.04
C HIS A 79 0.19 -0.70 -11.72
N ALA A 80 0.05 0.50 -11.13
CA ALA A 80 1.17 1.38 -10.85
C ALA A 80 2.23 0.74 -9.96
N GLU A 81 1.80 -0.01 -8.94
CA GLU A 81 2.64 -0.71 -7.97
C GLU A 81 3.50 -1.76 -8.65
N VAL A 82 2.94 -2.52 -9.58
CA VAL A 82 3.67 -3.56 -10.34
C VAL A 82 4.78 -2.92 -11.19
N PHE A 83 4.48 -1.81 -11.86
CA PHE A 83 5.49 -1.09 -12.63
C PHE A 83 6.58 -0.49 -11.73
N ALA A 84 6.21 0.12 -10.61
CA ALA A 84 7.16 0.72 -9.68
C ALA A 84 8.07 -0.32 -9.02
N LEU A 85 7.53 -1.49 -8.65
CA LEU A 85 8.30 -2.63 -8.14
C LEU A 85 9.28 -3.15 -9.19
N ALA A 86 8.83 -3.36 -10.43
CA ALA A 86 9.70 -3.83 -11.51
C ALA A 86 10.86 -2.85 -11.78
N ASP A 87 10.58 -1.54 -11.78
CA ASP A 87 11.59 -0.49 -11.94
C ASP A 87 12.58 -0.47 -10.77
N ALA A 88 12.09 -0.58 -9.53
CA ALA A 88 12.91 -0.68 -8.33
C ALA A 88 13.83 -1.90 -8.32
N ARG A 89 13.32 -3.08 -8.72
CA ARG A 89 14.12 -4.30 -8.83
C ARG A 89 15.22 -4.15 -9.88
N LYS A 90 14.89 -3.55 -11.03
CA LYS A 90 15.87 -3.24 -12.07
C LYS A 90 16.95 -2.25 -11.59
N TYR A 91 16.56 -1.22 -10.85
CA TYR A 91 17.48 -0.21 -10.33
C TYR A 91 18.42 -0.80 -9.26
N THR A 92 17.88 -1.59 -8.33
CA THR A 92 18.62 -2.12 -7.17
C THR A 92 19.34 -3.44 -7.44
N GLY A 93 18.90 -4.19 -8.45
CA GLY A 93 19.35 -5.56 -8.72
C GLY A 93 18.85 -6.59 -7.70
N LYS A 94 17.80 -6.28 -6.93
CA LYS A 94 17.25 -7.13 -5.86
C LYS A 94 15.78 -7.43 -6.12
N GLU A 95 15.34 -8.65 -5.80
CA GLU A 95 13.92 -9.03 -5.87
C GLU A 95 13.12 -8.48 -4.68
N GLU A 96 13.69 -8.59 -3.48
CA GLU A 96 13.14 -8.05 -2.24
C GLU A 96 13.61 -6.60 -2.02
N LEU A 97 12.70 -5.79 -1.51
CA LEU A 97 12.84 -4.35 -1.28
C LEU A 97 12.68 -4.04 0.21
N GLU A 98 13.19 -4.92 1.09
CA GLU A 98 13.25 -4.67 2.52
C GLU A 98 13.86 -3.29 2.81
N GLY A 99 13.20 -2.52 3.65
CA GLY A 99 13.64 -1.16 3.95
C GLY A 99 13.09 -0.05 3.09
N HIS A 100 12.43 -0.39 1.98
CA HIS A 100 11.89 0.60 1.06
C HIS A 100 10.47 1.00 1.48
N THR A 101 10.10 2.23 1.13
CA THR A 101 8.74 2.74 1.29
C THR A 101 8.07 2.86 -0.07
N ALA A 102 6.87 2.32 -0.21
CA ALA A 102 6.02 2.54 -1.37
C ALA A 102 5.06 3.70 -1.11
N TYR A 103 4.95 4.64 -2.04
CA TYR A 103 3.98 5.74 -2.02
C TYR A 103 3.02 5.57 -3.17
N VAL A 104 1.75 5.33 -2.87
CA VAL A 104 0.73 5.00 -3.86
C VAL A 104 -0.47 5.93 -3.71
N THR A 105 -0.99 6.43 -4.84
CA THR A 105 -2.05 7.46 -4.82
C THR A 105 -3.42 6.94 -4.36
N LEU A 106 -3.65 5.63 -4.47
CA LEU A 106 -4.90 4.95 -4.11
C LEU A 106 -4.57 3.66 -3.36
N GLU A 107 -5.46 3.20 -2.48
CA GLU A 107 -5.30 1.92 -1.80
C GLU A 107 -4.96 0.78 -2.78
N PRO A 108 -3.89 -0.01 -2.53
CA PRO A 108 -3.54 -1.15 -3.35
C PRO A 108 -4.68 -2.18 -3.42
N CYS A 109 -5.00 -2.66 -4.62
CA CYS A 109 -6.09 -3.61 -4.78
C CYS A 109 -5.83 -4.93 -4.01
N SER A 110 -6.93 -5.53 -3.54
CA SER A 110 -6.95 -6.70 -2.64
C SER A 110 -7.74 -7.89 -3.19
N HIS A 111 -8.18 -7.81 -4.45
CA HIS A 111 -8.97 -8.85 -5.10
C HIS A 111 -8.32 -9.32 -6.41
N TYR A 112 -8.57 -10.57 -6.76
CA TYR A 112 -8.18 -11.14 -8.04
C TYR A 112 -9.13 -10.65 -9.13
N GLY A 113 -8.60 -9.80 -10.01
CA GLY A 113 -9.29 -9.33 -11.21
C GLY A 113 -8.69 -9.94 -12.47
N ARG A 114 -8.33 -9.08 -13.44
CA ARG A 114 -7.54 -9.49 -14.62
C ARG A 114 -6.05 -9.69 -14.30
N THR A 115 -5.60 -9.09 -13.21
CA THR A 115 -4.24 -9.18 -12.67
C THR A 115 -4.31 -9.59 -11.19
N PRO A 116 -3.25 -10.21 -10.64
CA PRO A 116 -3.11 -10.43 -9.20
C PRO A 116 -3.21 -9.12 -8.40
N PRO A 117 -3.58 -9.20 -7.11
CA PRO A 117 -3.73 -8.02 -6.26
C PRO A 117 -2.38 -7.35 -5.95
N CYS A 118 -2.36 -6.02 -5.96
CA CYS A 118 -1.14 -5.24 -5.71
C CYS A 118 -0.69 -5.31 -4.26
N SER A 119 -1.62 -5.54 -3.33
CA SER A 119 -1.30 -5.78 -1.91
C SER A 119 -0.39 -7.00 -1.76
N GLU A 120 -0.67 -8.11 -2.48
CA GLU A 120 0.21 -9.29 -2.46
C GLU A 120 1.58 -8.99 -3.08
N ALA A 121 1.63 -8.27 -4.20
CA ALA A 121 2.91 -7.91 -4.84
C ALA A 121 3.81 -7.07 -3.92
N LEU A 122 3.23 -6.16 -3.13
CA LEU A 122 3.96 -5.38 -2.11
C LEU A 122 4.43 -6.25 -0.94
N ILE A 123 3.62 -7.22 -0.51
CA ILE A 123 3.97 -8.20 0.53
C ILE A 123 5.13 -9.08 0.06
N GLU A 124 5.05 -9.63 -1.15
CA GLU A 124 6.10 -10.44 -1.77
C GLU A 124 7.39 -9.64 -1.95
N ALA A 125 7.29 -8.35 -2.27
CA ALA A 125 8.45 -7.45 -2.33
C ALA A 125 9.01 -7.09 -0.96
N ARG A 126 8.30 -7.38 0.14
CA ARG A 126 8.74 -7.14 1.53
C ARG A 126 9.10 -5.67 1.79
N VAL A 127 8.34 -4.74 1.20
CA VAL A 127 8.50 -3.31 1.50
C VAL A 127 8.26 -3.06 3.00
N GLU A 128 9.01 -2.14 3.60
CA GLU A 128 8.91 -1.88 5.05
C GLU A 128 7.65 -1.05 5.37
N ARG A 129 7.29 -0.13 4.48
CA ARG A 129 6.19 0.80 4.68
C ARG A 129 5.44 1.11 3.38
N VAL A 130 4.14 1.34 3.49
CA VAL A 130 3.28 1.81 2.40
C VAL A 130 2.55 3.06 2.86
N VAL A 131 2.70 4.15 2.11
CA VAL A 131 1.98 5.41 2.32
C VAL A 131 0.96 5.57 1.21
N VAL A 132 -0.31 5.69 1.59
CA VAL A 132 -1.45 5.68 0.69
C VAL A 132 -2.08 7.07 0.63
N GLY A 133 -2.35 7.58 -0.57
CA GLY A 133 -2.98 8.88 -0.76
C GLY A 133 -4.46 8.92 -0.39
N MET A 134 -5.20 7.87 -0.72
CA MET A 134 -6.63 7.77 -0.45
C MET A 134 -7.04 6.30 -0.27
N VAL A 135 -7.95 6.04 0.66
CA VAL A 135 -8.62 4.73 0.78
C VAL A 135 -9.52 4.52 -0.44
N ASP A 136 -9.57 3.33 -1.02
CA ASP A 136 -10.40 3.10 -2.20
C ASP A 136 -11.89 3.14 -1.80
N PRO A 137 -12.71 4.03 -2.40
CA PRO A 137 -14.14 4.13 -2.09
C PRO A 137 -14.93 2.91 -2.58
N ASP A 138 -14.37 2.07 -3.45
CA ASP A 138 -15.00 0.85 -3.91
C ASP A 138 -15.19 -0.12 -2.74
N ALA A 139 -16.44 -0.51 -2.45
CA ALA A 139 -16.77 -1.43 -1.36
C ALA A 139 -16.07 -2.80 -1.47
N ARG A 140 -15.57 -3.17 -2.67
CA ARG A 140 -14.77 -4.38 -2.90
C ARG A 140 -13.30 -4.19 -2.53
N VAL A 141 -12.83 -3.00 -2.23
CA VAL A 141 -11.43 -2.75 -1.88
C VAL A 141 -11.33 -2.12 -0.52
N CYS A 142 -12.15 -1.10 -0.24
CA CYS A 142 -12.21 -0.28 0.97
C CYS A 142 -11.63 -0.96 2.22
N GLY A 143 -10.37 -0.66 2.52
CA GLY A 143 -9.64 -1.07 3.71
C GLY A 143 -9.08 -2.50 3.71
N ARG A 144 -9.47 -3.36 2.76
CA ARG A 144 -9.00 -4.75 2.69
C ARG A 144 -7.54 -4.84 2.27
N GLY A 145 -7.11 -4.02 1.31
CA GLY A 145 -5.70 -3.98 0.90
C GLY A 145 -4.81 -3.47 2.01
N LEU A 146 -5.26 -2.42 2.70
CA LEU A 146 -4.57 -1.90 3.89
C LEU A 146 -4.46 -2.95 5.00
N SER A 147 -5.51 -3.75 5.21
CA SER A 147 -5.53 -4.81 6.23
C SER A 147 -4.54 -5.92 5.88
N MET A 148 -4.52 -6.38 4.62
CA MET A 148 -3.56 -7.39 4.14
C MET A 148 -2.10 -6.96 4.38
N LEU A 149 -1.77 -5.70 4.07
CA LEU A 149 -0.43 -5.15 4.29
C LEU A 149 -0.07 -5.15 5.79
N LYS A 150 -0.99 -4.68 6.65
CA LYS A 150 -0.78 -4.65 8.11
C LYS A 150 -0.62 -6.05 8.70
N GLU A 151 -1.43 -7.01 8.27
CA GLU A 151 -1.35 -8.42 8.71
C GLU A 151 -0.02 -9.08 8.30
N ALA A 152 0.56 -8.67 7.17
CA ALA A 152 1.89 -9.07 6.73
C ALA A 152 3.05 -8.36 7.48
N GLY A 153 2.74 -7.46 8.42
CA GLY A 153 3.74 -6.72 9.20
C GLY A 153 4.31 -5.47 8.52
N ILE A 154 3.68 -5.01 7.44
CA ILE A 154 4.07 -3.78 6.73
C ILE A 154 3.47 -2.57 7.44
N ALA A 155 4.26 -1.53 7.68
CA ALA A 155 3.75 -0.27 8.22
C ALA A 155 2.87 0.43 7.17
N VAL A 156 1.67 0.88 7.56
CA VAL A 156 0.73 1.52 6.63
C VAL A 156 0.28 2.86 7.18
N ASP A 157 0.45 3.90 6.38
CA ASP A 157 -0.03 5.25 6.66
C ASP A 157 -0.95 5.71 5.53
N VAL A 158 -2.01 6.43 5.87
CA VAL A 158 -2.94 7.02 4.90
C VAL A 158 -2.90 8.52 5.08
N MET A 159 -2.79 9.28 3.99
CA MET A 159 -2.88 10.74 4.05
C MET A 159 -4.21 11.14 4.67
N PRO A 160 -4.23 12.18 5.52
CA PRO A 160 -5.49 12.76 5.95
C PRO A 160 -6.26 13.25 4.71
N GLU A 161 -7.58 13.09 4.74
CA GLU A 161 -8.39 13.83 3.77
C GLU A 161 -8.11 15.32 3.94
N PRO A 162 -8.07 16.10 2.85
CA PRO A 162 -8.00 17.54 2.99
C PRO A 162 -9.18 17.95 3.89
N GLU A 163 -8.88 18.50 5.07
CA GLU A 163 -9.87 19.30 5.78
C GLU A 163 -10.34 20.33 4.76
N ASP A 164 -11.66 20.40 4.54
CA ASP A 164 -12.27 21.36 3.63
C ASP A 164 -11.54 22.68 3.84
N ALA A 165 -10.78 23.09 2.82
CA ALA A 165 -10.10 24.37 2.86
C ALA A 165 -11.24 25.38 2.96
N GLU A 166 -11.50 25.88 4.16
CA GLU A 166 -12.38 27.02 4.35
C GLU A 166 -11.85 28.06 3.38
N ASP A 167 -12.68 28.37 2.38
CA ASP A 167 -12.36 29.33 1.34
C ASP A 167 -11.94 30.64 2.03
N GLU A 168 -10.64 30.89 2.15
CA GLU A 168 -10.13 32.23 2.40
C GLU A 168 -10.40 33.02 1.10
N GLU A 169 -11.64 33.49 0.95
CA GLU A 169 -11.97 34.63 0.13
C GLU A 169 -11.16 35.83 0.65
N THR A 170 -10.12 36.21 -0.10
CA THR A 170 -9.49 37.53 -0.04
C THR A 170 -9.47 38.17 -1.42
#